data_AF-A0A2N2GPY9-F1
#
_entry.id   AF-A0A2N2GPY9-F1
#
_cell.length_a   1.000
_cell.length_b   1.000
_cell.length_c   1.000
_cell.angle_alpha   90.00
_cell.angle_beta   90.00
_cell.angle_gamma   90.00
#
_symmetry.space_group_name_H-M   'P 1'
#
loop_
_entity.id
_entity.type
_entity.pdbx_description
1 polymer ?
#
loop_
_entity_poly.entity_id
_entity_poly.type
_entity_poly.pdbx_seq_one_letter_code
_entity_poly.pdbx_strand_id
1 'polypeptide(L)'
;MKVLWAPWRMGYILSNRKDQNCIFCPGEDRSKDAERLILFSGEQSLVMMNRFPYNNGHLLVAPVRHVAGLEELGSEEILDLLLTVRKSIGILKKAMKPEGFNVGLNLGHVAGAGIEEHIHFHIVPRWNGDTNYMTILD
;
A
#
# COMPACT_ATOMS: atom_id res chain seq x y z
N MET A 1 -21.61 3.05 -12.65
CA MET A 1 -20.61 3.11 -11.57
C MET A 1 -21.18 2.36 -10.36
N LYS A 2 -20.62 1.21 -9.98
CA LYS A 2 -21.04 0.51 -8.75
C LYS A 2 -20.45 1.24 -7.55
N VAL A 3 -21.27 1.50 -6.53
CA VAL A 3 -20.85 2.26 -5.34
C VAL A 3 -19.84 1.45 -4.54
N LEU A 4 -18.62 1.97 -4.40
CA LEU A 4 -17.63 1.47 -3.43
C LEU A 4 -18.04 1.95 -2.03
N TRP A 5 -18.54 1.02 -1.22
CA TRP A 5 -18.85 1.30 0.18
C TRP A 5 -17.56 1.36 1.01
N ALA A 6 -17.26 2.56 1.52
CA ALA A 6 -16.12 2.83 2.40
C ALA A 6 -16.58 3.53 3.68
N PRO A 7 -17.28 2.82 4.60
CA PRO A 7 -17.86 3.43 5.81
C PRO A 7 -16.83 4.13 6.71
N TRP A 8 -15.56 3.73 6.65
CA TRP A 8 -14.45 4.38 7.35
C TRP A 8 -14.09 5.77 6.79
N ARG A 9 -14.49 6.10 5.56
CA ARG A 9 -14.03 7.28 4.83
C ARG A 9 -14.45 8.59 5.51
N MET A 10 -15.62 8.62 6.14
CA MET A 10 -16.06 9.79 6.91
C MET A 10 -15.14 10.06 8.10
N GLY A 11 -14.70 9.02 8.81
CA GLY A 11 -13.73 9.15 9.90
C GLY A 11 -12.40 9.73 9.43
N TYR A 12 -11.95 9.40 8.22
CA TYR A 12 -10.74 9.97 7.61
C TYR A 12 -10.91 11.45 7.25
N ILE A 13 -11.96 11.78 6.50
CA ILE A 13 -12.22 13.17 6.06
C ILE A 13 -12.36 14.11 7.26
N LEU A 14 -13.01 13.63 8.32
CA LEU A 14 -13.20 14.40 9.56
C LEU A 14 -11.96 14.37 10.47
N SER A 15 -11.03 13.43 10.26
CA SER A 15 -9.79 13.38 11.02
C SER A 15 -8.85 14.48 10.56
N ASN A 16 -8.72 15.53 11.37
CA ASN A 16 -7.88 16.70 11.12
C ASN A 16 -6.37 16.38 11.32
N ARG A 17 -5.92 15.20 10.88
CA ARG A 17 -4.56 14.71 11.12
C ARG A 17 -3.59 15.33 10.13
N LYS A 18 -3.00 16.45 10.52
CA LYS A 18 -1.74 16.96 9.96
C LYS A 18 -0.57 16.25 10.65
N ASP A 19 -0.47 14.93 10.52
CA ASP A 19 0.77 14.26 10.92
C ASP A 19 1.83 14.64 9.89
N GLN A 20 2.82 15.42 10.33
CA GLN A 20 3.94 15.92 9.52
C GLN A 20 4.93 14.80 9.12
N ASN A 21 4.74 13.59 9.67
CA ASN A 21 5.69 12.50 9.52
C ASN A 21 5.20 11.49 8.48
N CYS A 22 6.09 11.07 7.58
CA CYS A 22 5.79 10.05 6.58
C CYS A 22 5.47 8.70 7.23
N ILE A 23 4.31 8.11 6.90
CA ILE A 23 3.88 6.83 7.48
C ILE A 23 4.78 5.65 7.08
N PHE A 24 5.48 5.77 5.94
CA PHE A 24 6.38 4.75 5.41
C PHE A 24 7.80 4.86 5.95
N CYS A 25 8.15 5.93 6.66
CA CYS A 25 9.39 5.99 7.41
C CYS A 25 9.17 5.26 8.76
N PRO A 26 9.73 4.05 8.96
CA PRO A 26 9.43 3.24 10.16
C PRO A 26 9.91 3.94 11.45
N GLY A 27 10.95 4.76 11.37
CA GLY A 27 11.60 5.38 12.54
C GLY A 27 12.38 4.36 13.37
N GLU A 28 12.96 4.82 14.48
CA GLU A 28 13.78 3.99 15.36
C GLU A 28 12.94 3.18 16.37
N ASP A 29 11.84 3.74 16.86
CA ASP A 29 10.95 3.09 17.82
C ASP A 29 9.98 2.12 17.12
N ARG A 30 10.34 0.83 17.14
CA ARG A 30 9.57 -0.26 16.55
C ARG A 30 8.50 -0.84 17.46
N SER A 31 8.39 -0.37 18.71
CA SER A 31 7.36 -0.86 19.65
C SER A 31 5.94 -0.52 19.20
N LYS A 32 5.79 0.48 18.32
CA LYS A 32 4.51 0.98 17.79
C LYS A 32 4.14 0.44 16.41
N ASP A 33 4.93 -0.49 15.87
CA ASP A 33 4.70 -1.04 14.52
C ASP A 33 3.28 -1.58 14.35
N ALA A 34 2.78 -2.31 15.33
CA ALA A 34 1.43 -2.89 15.28
C ALA A 34 0.34 -1.81 15.20
N GLU A 35 0.48 -0.72 15.97
CA GLU A 35 -0.45 0.42 15.94
C GLU A 35 -0.40 1.16 14.60
N ARG A 36 0.79 1.21 13.98
CA ARG A 36 1.04 1.78 12.66
C ARG A 36 0.70 0.83 11.51
N LEU A 37 0.24 -0.39 11.82
CA LEU A 37 -0.08 -1.44 10.86
C LEU A 37 1.12 -1.92 10.02
N ILE A 38 2.34 -1.75 10.54
CA ILE A 38 3.57 -2.26 9.92
C ILE A 38 3.62 -3.78 10.16
N LEU A 39 3.73 -4.55 9.07
CA LEU A 39 3.81 -6.01 9.09
C LEU A 39 5.24 -6.52 8.96
N PHE A 40 6.09 -5.75 8.28
CA PHE A 40 7.48 -6.11 8.01
C PHE A 40 8.31 -4.86 7.74
N SER A 41 9.56 -4.86 8.20
CA SER A 41 10.59 -3.90 7.79
C SER A 41 11.88 -4.66 7.65
N GLY A 42 12.37 -4.75 6.43
CA GLY A 42 13.72 -5.21 6.13
C GLY A 42 14.68 -4.04 6.05
N GLU A 43 15.81 -4.28 5.38
CA GLU A 43 16.84 -3.27 5.14
C GLU A 43 16.41 -2.26 4.06
N GLN A 44 15.83 -2.73 2.95
CA GLN A 44 15.48 -1.87 1.80
C GLN A 44 13.98 -1.64 1.64
N SER A 45 13.13 -2.55 2.15
CA SER A 45 11.66 -2.44 1.99
C SER A 45 10.87 -2.67 3.28
N LEU A 46 9.69 -2.08 3.29
CA LEU A 46 8.68 -2.10 4.35
C LEU A 46 7.38 -2.66 3.77
N VAL A 47 6.62 -3.41 4.58
CA VAL A 47 5.23 -3.79 4.29
C VAL A 47 4.33 -3.33 5.42
N MET A 48 3.20 -2.70 5.07
CA MET A 48 2.16 -2.32 6.01
C MET A 48 0.77 -2.58 5.44
N MET A 49 -0.25 -2.67 6.30
CA MET A 49 -1.64 -2.68 5.85
C MET A 49 -2.10 -1.26 5.55
N ASN A 50 -2.85 -1.10 4.46
CA ASN A 50 -3.51 0.17 4.19
C ASN A 50 -4.62 0.38 5.22
N ARG A 51 -4.55 1.50 5.95
CA ARG A 51 -5.58 1.90 6.93
C ARG A 51 -6.94 2.15 6.28
N PHE A 52 -6.95 2.50 5.00
CA PHE A 52 -8.14 2.77 4.20
C PHE A 52 -8.15 1.82 2.97
N PRO A 53 -8.39 0.53 3.19
CA PRO A 53 -8.20 -0.49 2.17
C PRO A 53 -9.27 -0.42 1.08
N TYR A 54 -8.94 -0.75 -0.18
CA TYR A 54 -9.97 -0.98 -1.21
C TYR A 54 -10.72 -2.29 -0.94
N ASN A 55 -9.97 -3.32 -0.54
CA ASN A 55 -10.45 -4.63 -0.13
C ASN A 55 -9.65 -5.12 1.08
N ASN A 56 -10.22 -6.05 1.84
CA ASN A 56 -9.50 -6.71 2.93
C ASN A 56 -8.17 -7.29 2.45
N GLY A 57 -7.12 -7.09 3.25
CA GLY A 57 -5.76 -7.51 2.89
C GLY A 57 -5.04 -6.56 1.92
N HIS A 58 -5.53 -5.33 1.71
CA HIS A 58 -4.81 -4.31 0.95
C HIS A 58 -3.49 -3.96 1.66
N LEU A 59 -2.38 -4.35 1.05
CA LEU A 59 -1.04 -4.04 1.54
C LEU A 59 -0.40 -2.90 0.77
N LEU A 60 0.50 -2.21 1.45
CA LEU A 60 1.41 -1.22 0.88
C LEU A 60 2.83 -1.74 1.05
N VAL A 61 3.63 -1.73 -0.03
CA VAL A 61 5.06 -2.05 0.00
C VAL A 61 5.84 -0.82 -0.45
N ALA A 62 6.71 -0.31 0.41
CA ALA A 62 7.46 0.93 0.18
C ALA A 62 8.95 0.73 0.46
N PRO A 63 9.85 1.52 -0.16
CA PRO A 63 11.25 1.53 0.23
C PRO A 63 11.38 2.07 1.66
N VAL A 64 12.37 1.61 2.40
CA VAL A 64 12.71 2.18 3.71
C VAL A 64 13.23 3.62 3.54
N ARG A 65 14.03 3.84 2.48
CA ARG A 65 14.47 5.18 2.07
C ARG A 65 13.29 6.00 1.58
N HIS A 66 13.24 7.27 2.01
CA HIS A 66 12.21 8.21 1.60
C HIS A 66 12.51 8.76 0.21
N VAL A 67 11.74 8.33 -0.80
CA VAL A 67 11.88 8.77 -2.20
C VAL A 67 10.52 8.89 -2.89
N ALA A 68 10.39 9.91 -3.74
CA ALA A 68 9.14 10.26 -4.42
C ALA A 68 9.02 9.65 -5.82
N GLY A 69 10.15 9.33 -6.45
CA GLY A 69 10.21 8.77 -7.80
C GLY A 69 10.72 7.32 -7.86
N LEU A 70 10.23 6.56 -8.85
CA LEU A 70 10.79 5.24 -9.17
C LEU A 70 12.21 5.35 -9.75
N GLU A 71 12.48 6.42 -10.46
CA GLU A 71 13.76 6.77 -11.09
C GLU A 71 14.87 7.09 -10.09
N GLU A 72 14.51 7.35 -8.83
CA GLU A 72 15.46 7.62 -7.76
C GLU A 72 15.96 6.35 -7.06
N LEU A 73 15.33 5.20 -7.33
CA LEU A 73 15.69 3.92 -6.72
C LEU A 73 16.94 3.32 -7.36
N GLY A 74 17.83 2.79 -6.53
CA GLY A 74 18.93 1.94 -6.97
C GLY A 74 18.45 0.55 -7.39
N SER A 75 19.25 -0.15 -8.19
CA SER A 75 18.91 -1.49 -8.69
C SER A 75 18.64 -2.51 -7.57
N GLU A 76 19.38 -2.44 -6.47
CA GLU A 76 19.20 -3.32 -5.31
C GLU A 76 17.88 -3.03 -4.57
N GLU A 77 17.50 -1.76 -4.44
CA GLU A 77 16.22 -1.35 -3.84
C GLU A 77 15.04 -1.82 -4.69
N ILE A 78 15.12 -1.66 -6.02
CA ILE A 78 14.09 -2.14 -6.95
C ILE A 78 13.92 -3.65 -6.84
N LEU A 79 15.04 -4.39 -6.80
CA LEU A 79 15.01 -5.84 -6.67
C LEU A 79 14.36 -6.26 -5.35
N ASP A 80 14.80 -5.71 -4.21
CA ASP A 80 14.23 -6.03 -2.91
C ASP A 80 12.74 -5.69 -2.84
N LEU A 81 12.34 -4.51 -3.34
CA LEU A 81 10.93 -4.11 -3.41
C LEU A 81 10.06 -5.11 -4.16
N LEU A 82 10.48 -5.51 -5.37
CA LEU A 82 9.71 -6.46 -6.18
C LEU A 82 9.71 -7.87 -5.58
N LEU A 83 10.81 -8.29 -4.94
CA LEU A 83 10.86 -9.56 -4.19
C LEU A 83 9.91 -9.53 -2.99
N THR A 84 9.83 -8.41 -2.28
CA THR A 84 8.89 -8.19 -1.18
C THR A 84 7.44 -8.17 -1.66
N VAL A 85 7.13 -7.48 -2.77
CA VAL A 85 5.81 -7.53 -3.42
C VAL A 85 5.42 -8.97 -3.76
N ARG A 86 6.32 -9.73 -4.40
CA ARG A 86 6.11 -11.15 -4.73
C ARG A 86 5.82 -11.99 -3.49
N LYS A 87 6.58 -11.78 -2.40
CA LYS A 87 6.40 -12.49 -1.13
C LYS A 87 5.05 -12.16 -0.49
N SER A 88 4.67 -10.89 -0.47
CA SER A 88 3.38 -10.40 0.05
C SER A 88 2.20 -11.03 -0.67
N ILE A 89 2.24 -11.12 -2.00
CA ILE A 89 1.21 -11.83 -2.80
C ILE A 89 1.13 -13.30 -2.39
N GLY A 90 2.28 -13.98 -2.22
CA GLY A 90 2.33 -15.37 -1.79
C GLY A 90 1.70 -15.59 -0.41
N ILE A 91 1.92 -14.66 0.53
CA ILE A 91 1.31 -14.70 1.87
C ILE A 91 -0.20 -14.50 1.77
N LEU A 92 -0.67 -13.49 1.03
CA LEU A 92 -2.09 -13.21 0.85
C LEU A 92 -2.83 -14.39 0.18
N LYS A 93 -2.21 -15.05 -0.80
CA LYS A 93 -2.74 -16.28 -1.41
C LYS A 93 -3.01 -17.37 -0.38
N LYS A 94 -2.08 -17.58 0.55
CA LYS A 94 -2.21 -18.59 1.62
C LYS A 94 -3.24 -18.18 2.68
N ALA A 95 -3.23 -16.91 3.09
CA ALA A 95 -4.05 -16.42 4.20
C ALA A 95 -5.52 -16.20 3.82
N MET A 96 -5.80 -15.76 2.60
CA MET A 96 -7.13 -15.26 2.21
C MET A 96 -7.72 -15.94 0.98
N LYS A 97 -6.92 -16.68 0.20
CA LYS A 97 -7.33 -17.33 -1.06
C LYS A 97 -8.05 -16.38 -2.06
N PRO A 98 -7.51 -15.18 -2.37
CA PRO A 98 -8.03 -14.35 -3.44
C PRO A 98 -7.87 -15.03 -4.82
N GLU A 99 -8.77 -14.70 -5.72
CA GLU A 99 -8.80 -15.22 -7.10
C GLU A 99 -7.94 -14.35 -8.05
N GLY A 100 -7.62 -13.13 -7.65
CA GLY A 100 -6.76 -12.22 -8.39
C GLY A 100 -6.15 -11.11 -7.53
N PHE A 101 -5.36 -10.23 -8.15
CA PHE A 101 -4.76 -9.08 -7.50
C PHE A 101 -4.71 -7.89 -8.46
N ASN A 102 -4.88 -6.68 -7.93
CA ASN A 102 -4.28 -5.50 -8.56
C ASN A 102 -2.99 -5.14 -7.83
N VAL A 103 -1.95 -4.92 -8.61
CA VAL A 103 -0.65 -4.49 -8.11
C VAL A 103 -0.20 -3.31 -8.94
N GLY A 104 0.19 -2.22 -8.29
CA GLY A 104 0.60 -1.01 -8.98
C GLY A 104 0.95 0.09 -8.00
N LEU A 105 1.40 1.22 -8.53
CA LEU A 105 1.69 2.42 -7.76
C LEU A 105 1.18 3.63 -8.54
N ASN A 106 0.97 4.74 -7.84
CA ASN A 106 0.61 6.01 -8.43
C ASN A 106 1.80 6.96 -8.27
N LEU A 107 2.22 7.62 -9.35
CA LEU A 107 3.31 8.60 -9.34
C LEU A 107 2.78 10.02 -9.54
N GLY A 108 3.01 10.87 -8.54
CA GLY A 108 2.56 12.27 -8.52
C GLY A 108 1.08 12.47 -8.19
N HIS A 109 0.75 13.69 -7.77
CA HIS A 109 -0.60 14.09 -7.34
C HIS A 109 -1.70 13.68 -8.34
N VAL A 110 -1.47 13.97 -9.62
CA VAL A 110 -2.47 13.79 -10.69
C VAL A 110 -2.80 12.32 -10.92
N ALA A 111 -1.84 11.41 -10.67
CA ALA A 111 -2.08 9.97 -10.75
C ALA A 111 -2.84 9.42 -9.52
N GLY A 112 -3.15 10.27 -8.54
CA GLY A 112 -3.82 9.87 -7.30
C GLY A 112 -2.86 9.29 -6.27
N ALA A 113 -1.60 9.73 -6.24
CA ALA A 113 -0.69 9.41 -5.13
C ALA A 113 -1.22 10.06 -3.85
N GLY A 114 -1.64 9.25 -2.88
CA GLY A 114 -2.12 9.75 -1.59
C GLY A 114 -1.01 10.29 -0.69
N ILE A 115 0.23 9.88 -0.97
CA ILE A 115 1.47 10.33 -0.32
C ILE A 115 2.47 10.53 -1.45
N GLU A 116 2.68 11.77 -1.86
CA GLU A 116 3.44 12.11 -3.06
C GLU A 116 4.95 11.94 -2.87
N GLU A 117 5.45 12.23 -1.67
CA GLU A 117 6.89 12.25 -1.37
C GLU A 117 7.48 10.85 -1.10
N HIS A 118 6.65 9.80 -1.04
CA HIS A 118 7.11 8.44 -0.73
C HIS A 118 6.36 7.38 -1.53
N ILE A 119 7.03 6.82 -2.54
CA ILE A 119 6.47 5.80 -3.42
C ILE A 119 6.09 4.52 -2.68
N HIS A 120 5.05 3.86 -3.15
CA HIS A 120 4.61 2.59 -2.59
C HIS A 120 3.78 1.81 -3.59
N PHE A 121 3.98 0.50 -3.62
CA PHE A 121 3.13 -0.44 -4.32
C PHE A 121 1.90 -0.75 -3.48
N HIS A 122 0.73 -0.61 -4.10
CA HIS A 122 -0.51 -1.21 -3.67
C HIS A 122 -0.55 -2.67 -4.08
N ILE A 123 -0.98 -3.55 -3.16
CA ILE A 123 -1.32 -4.94 -3.44
C ILE A 123 -2.74 -5.15 -2.92
N VAL A 124 -3.71 -5.24 -3.84
CA VAL A 124 -5.13 -5.36 -3.52
C VAL A 124 -5.63 -6.76 -3.91
N PRO A 125 -5.93 -7.64 -2.94
CA PRO A 125 -6.58 -8.93 -3.21
C PRO A 125 -7.96 -8.75 -3.83
N ARG A 126 -8.29 -9.59 -4.82
CA ARG A 126 -9.55 -9.54 -5.58
C ARG A 126 -10.27 -10.88 -5.63
N TRP A 127 -11.59 -10.81 -5.67
CA TRP A 127 -12.51 -11.93 -5.87
C TRP A 127 -13.50 -11.60 -6.97
N ASN A 128 -13.95 -12.61 -7.70
CA ASN A 128 -15.03 -12.45 -8.66
C ASN A 128 -16.29 -11.90 -7.96
N GLY A 129 -16.90 -10.88 -8.56
CA GLY A 129 -18.07 -10.20 -7.99
C GLY A 129 -17.75 -9.12 -6.96
N ASP A 130 -16.49 -8.91 -6.58
CA ASP A 130 -16.10 -7.75 -5.78
C ASP A 130 -16.14 -6.44 -6.61
N THR A 131 -16.04 -5.30 -5.94
CA THR A 131 -16.15 -3.99 -6.62
C THR A 131 -14.77 -3.55 -7.10
N ASN A 132 -14.61 -3.35 -8.42
CA ASN A 132 -13.35 -2.88 -9.02
C ASN A 132 -13.22 -1.35 -8.97
N TYR A 133 -12.02 -0.85 -8.70
CA TYR A 133 -11.63 0.56 -8.85
C TYR A 133 -11.39 0.95 -10.31
N MET A 134 -10.86 0.04 -11.13
CA MET A 134 -10.69 0.28 -12.56
C MET A 134 -12.00 0.01 -13.29
N THR A 135 -12.47 0.98 -14.08
CA THR A 135 -13.55 0.77 -15.04
C THR A 135 -13.09 -0.32 -16.01
N ILE A 136 -13.63 -1.53 -15.88
CA ILE A 136 -13.59 -2.50 -16.97
C ILE A 136 -14.63 -1.96 -17.96
N LEU A 137 -14.16 -1.43 -19.08
CA LEU A 137 -14.99 -1.35 -20.27
C LEU A 137 -15.01 -2.78 -20.81
N ASP A 138 -16.19 -3.39 -20.76
CA ASP A 138 -16.45 -4.67 -21.45
C ASP A 138 -16.24 -4.51 -22.96
#